data_AF-A0A2S9FAJ9-F1
#
_entry.id   AF-A0A2S9FAJ9-F1
#
_cell.length_a   1.000
_cell.length_b   1.000
_cell.length_c   1.000
_cell.angle_alpha   90.00
_cell.angle_beta   90.00
_cell.angle_gamma   90.00
#
_symmetry.space_group_name_H-M   'P 1'
#
loop_
_entity.id
_entity.type
_entity.pdbx_description
1 polymer ?
#
loop_
_entity_poly.entity_id
_entity_poly.type
_entity_poly.pdbx_seq_one_letter_code
_entity_poly.pdbx_strand_id
1 'polypeptide(L)'
;VYRLDMGWRGPSVAVEYDGQQHWTDPVQRAHDIERLEILASLGWTIIRVSWTQLRDQPQAVINRVAKALKLSPSVQISHASLANCVQQLHARRRAQYV
;
A
#
# COMPACT_ATOMS: atom_id res chain seq x y z
N VAL A 1 12.90 -15.90 -2.85
CA VAL A 1 12.41 -15.00 -1.79
C VAL A 1 11.56 -13.93 -2.46
N TYR A 2 10.29 -13.78 -2.06
CA TYR A 2 9.42 -12.73 -2.59
C TYR A 2 9.53 -11.46 -1.74
N ARG A 3 9.62 -10.31 -2.40
CA ARG A 3 9.58 -9.00 -1.76
C ARG A 3 8.21 -8.39 -2.00
N LEU A 4 7.57 -7.97 -0.93
CA LEU A 4 6.33 -7.20 -0.98
C LEU A 4 6.65 -5.73 -0.77
N ASP A 5 5.91 -4.82 -1.41
CA ASP A 5 6.11 -3.38 -1.23
C ASP A 5 5.82 -2.96 0.22
N MET A 6 4.69 -3.42 0.75
CA MET A 6 4.29 -3.26 2.15
C MET A 6 3.54 -4.49 2.65
N GLY A 7 3.77 -4.92 3.90
CA GLY A 7 3.03 -6.04 4.45
C GLY A 7 3.12 -6.21 5.97
N TRP A 8 2.08 -6.83 6.53
CA TRP A 8 1.93 -7.15 7.94
C TRP A 8 1.82 -8.67 8.10
N ARG A 9 2.86 -9.28 8.69
CA ARG A 9 2.96 -10.73 8.84
C ARG A 9 1.86 -11.33 9.74
N GLY A 10 1.52 -10.65 10.84
CA GLY A 10 0.50 -11.14 11.77
C GLY A 10 -0.86 -11.40 11.09
N PRO A 11 -1.50 -10.37 10.51
CA PRO A 11 -2.77 -10.55 9.79
C PRO A 11 -2.59 -11.11 8.36
N SER A 12 -1.36 -11.38 7.90
CA SER A 12 -1.06 -11.81 6.52
C SER A 12 -1.71 -10.91 5.46
N VAL A 13 -1.47 -9.60 5.57
CA VAL A 13 -1.97 -8.60 4.62
C VAL A 13 -0.79 -7.93 3.93
N ALA A 14 -0.87 -7.75 2.62
CA ALA A 14 0.12 -6.99 1.86
C ALA A 14 -0.55 -5.98 0.93
N VAL A 15 0.19 -4.92 0.59
CA VAL A 15 -0.19 -3.92 -0.41
C VAL A 15 0.89 -3.91 -1.47
N GLU A 16 0.47 -4.03 -2.74
CA GLU A 16 1.36 -4.07 -3.90
C GLU A 16 0.97 -2.96 -4.86
N TYR A 17 1.95 -2.18 -5.30
CA TYR A 17 1.74 -1.20 -6.36
C TYR A 17 1.69 -1.87 -7.73
N ASP A 18 0.62 -1.64 -8.46
CA ASP A 18 0.39 -2.18 -9.79
C ASP A 18 0.58 -1.08 -10.84
N GLY A 19 1.83 -0.81 -11.16
CA GLY A 19 2.22 0.12 -12.22
C GLY A 19 1.95 -0.44 -13.61
N GLN A 20 1.52 0.43 -14.53
CA GLN A 20 1.23 0.06 -15.93
C GLN A 20 2.44 -0.55 -16.66
N GLN A 21 3.66 -0.19 -16.24
CA GLN A 21 4.92 -0.74 -16.75
C GLN A 21 5.14 -2.24 -16.46
N HIS A 22 4.38 -2.85 -15.54
CA HIS A 22 4.47 -4.30 -15.27
C HIS A 22 3.72 -5.16 -16.30
N TRP A 23 2.93 -4.55 -17.18
CA TRP A 23 2.03 -5.26 -18.09
C TRP A 23 2.64 -5.59 -19.46
N THR A 24 3.79 -5.02 -19.79
CA THR A 24 4.40 -5.16 -21.13
C THR A 24 5.31 -6.38 -21.27
N ASP A 25 5.69 -7.04 -20.18
CA ASP A 25 6.51 -8.25 -20.19
C ASP A 25 5.67 -9.50 -19.85
N PRO A 26 5.45 -10.42 -20.80
CA PRO A 26 4.66 -11.62 -20.56
C PRO A 26 5.30 -12.59 -19.55
N VAL A 27 6.63 -12.60 -19.42
CA VAL A 27 7.33 -13.44 -18.43
C VAL A 27 7.09 -12.91 -17.02
N GLN A 28 7.24 -11.59 -16.85
CA GLN A 28 6.94 -10.93 -15.58
C GLN A 28 5.47 -11.16 -15.18
N ARG A 29 4.55 -11.07 -16.14
CA ARG A 29 3.12 -11.30 -15.90
C ARG A 29 2.83 -12.73 -15.44
N ALA A 30 3.43 -13.74 -16.06
CA ALA A 30 3.24 -15.13 -15.65
C ALA A 30 3.77 -15.36 -14.23
N HIS A 31 4.96 -14.83 -13.92
CA HIS A 31 5.55 -14.93 -12.59
C HIS A 31 4.73 -14.17 -11.52
N ASP A 32 4.14 -13.03 -11.86
CA ASP A 32 3.25 -12.30 -10.94
C ASP A 32 1.97 -13.09 -10.64
N ILE A 33 1.40 -13.80 -11.62
CA ILE A 33 0.24 -14.68 -11.40
C ILE A 33 0.60 -15.80 -10.43
N GLU A 34 1.68 -16.54 -10.71
CA GLU A 34 2.11 -17.66 -9.85
C GLU A 34 2.45 -17.16 -8.43
N ARG A 35 3.13 -16.02 -8.31
CA ARG A 35 3.43 -15.39 -7.02
C ARG A 35 2.16 -15.10 -6.22
N LEU A 36 1.13 -14.54 -6.87
CA LEU A 36 -0.13 -14.21 -6.22
C LEU A 36 -0.90 -15.46 -5.78
N GLU A 37 -0.89 -16.52 -6.59
CA GLU A 37 -1.48 -17.81 -6.23
C GLU A 37 -0.80 -18.43 -5.01
N ILE A 38 0.54 -18.43 -4.99
CA ILE A 38 1.31 -18.93 -3.84
C ILE A 38 0.98 -18.13 -2.57
N LEU A 39 1.00 -16.80 -2.64
CA LEU A 39 0.68 -15.95 -1.50
C LEU A 39 -0.75 -16.18 -0.99
N ALA A 40 -1.71 -16.30 -1.91
CA ALA A 40 -3.10 -16.62 -1.55
C ALA A 40 -3.21 -17.99 -0.87
N SER A 41 -2.50 -19.01 -1.36
CA SER A 41 -2.48 -20.35 -0.75
C SER A 41 -1.91 -20.35 0.67
N LEU A 42 -1.00 -19.40 0.97
CA LEU A 42 -0.44 -19.14 2.29
C LEU A 42 -1.35 -18.27 3.19
N GLY A 43 -2.56 -17.95 2.73
CA GLY A 43 -3.52 -17.14 3.49
C GLY A 43 -3.30 -15.63 3.40
N TRP A 44 -2.43 -15.15 2.49
CA TRP A 44 -2.20 -13.71 2.35
C TRP A 44 -3.32 -13.02 1.60
N THR A 45 -3.79 -11.89 2.16
CA THR A 45 -4.66 -10.95 1.46
C THR A 45 -3.80 -9.89 0.77
N ILE A 46 -3.71 -9.96 -0.56
CA ILE A 46 -2.93 -8.99 -1.36
C ILE A 46 -3.84 -7.89 -1.89
N ILE A 47 -3.53 -6.65 -1.54
CA ILE A 47 -4.25 -5.45 -1.98
C ILE A 47 -3.43 -4.78 -3.08
N ARG A 48 -3.81 -5.02 -4.33
CA ARG A 48 -3.22 -4.31 -5.47
C ARG A 48 -3.76 -2.90 -5.58
N VAL A 49 -2.88 -1.94 -5.82
CA VAL A 49 -3.22 -0.52 -5.94
C VAL A 49 -2.54 0.08 -7.15
N SER A 50 -3.31 0.69 -8.05
CA SER A 50 -2.77 1.39 -9.22
C SER A 50 -2.43 2.85 -8.92
N TRP A 51 -1.67 3.48 -9.81
CA TRP A 51 -1.38 4.91 -9.74
C TRP A 51 -2.65 5.77 -9.66
N THR A 52 -3.62 5.49 -10.52
CA THR A 52 -4.91 6.20 -10.55
C THR A 52 -5.64 6.10 -9.22
N GLN A 53 -5.60 4.92 -8.58
CA GLN A 53 -6.22 4.75 -7.25
C GLN A 53 -5.47 5.52 -6.16
N LEU A 54 -4.14 5.52 -6.19
CA LEU A 54 -3.33 6.31 -5.24
C LEU A 54 -3.54 7.81 -5.42
N ARG A 55 -3.60 8.30 -6.66
CA ARG A 55 -3.73 9.72 -6.98
C ARG A 55 -5.14 10.23 -6.72
N ASP A 56 -6.15 9.54 -7.24
CA ASP A 56 -7.51 10.09 -7.33
C ASP A 56 -8.40 9.58 -6.19
N GLN A 57 -8.06 8.44 -5.57
CA GLN A 57 -8.89 7.78 -4.56
C GLN A 57 -8.09 7.25 -3.36
N PRO A 58 -7.14 8.02 -2.79
CA PRO A 58 -6.29 7.53 -1.71
C PRO A 58 -7.08 7.08 -0.48
N GLN A 59 -8.23 7.72 -0.19
CA GLN A 59 -9.10 7.31 0.92
C GLN A 59 -9.70 5.92 0.72
N ALA A 60 -10.08 5.59 -0.52
CA ALA A 60 -10.60 4.26 -0.83
C ALA A 60 -9.52 3.18 -0.66
N VAL A 61 -8.26 3.50 -1.00
CA VAL A 61 -7.11 2.63 -0.76
C VAL A 61 -6.92 2.40 0.74
N ILE A 62 -6.88 3.47 1.55
CA ILE A 62 -6.74 3.35 3.01
C ILE A 62 -7.87 2.50 3.59
N ASN A 63 -9.11 2.73 3.18
CA ASN A 63 -10.27 1.98 3.69
C ASN A 63 -10.18 0.49 3.34
N ARG A 64 -9.70 0.13 2.14
CA ARG A 64 -9.46 -1.28 1.76
C ARG A 64 -8.39 -1.92 2.65
N VAL A 65 -7.27 -1.23 2.87
CA VAL A 65 -6.18 -1.71 3.73
C VAL A 65 -6.66 -1.89 5.16
N ALA A 66 -7.34 -0.89 5.71
CA ALA A 66 -7.86 -0.95 7.06
C ALA A 66 -8.89 -2.06 7.23
N LYS A 67 -9.79 -2.26 6.25
CA LYS A 67 -10.73 -3.39 6.25
C LYS A 67 -10.02 -4.74 6.29
N ALA A 68 -8.97 -4.92 5.49
CA ALA A 68 -8.20 -6.17 5.49
C ALA A 68 -7.47 -6.38 6.83
N LEU A 69 -6.97 -5.30 7.45
CA LEU A 69 -6.36 -5.33 8.78
C LEU A 69 -7.38 -5.40 9.94
N LYS A 70 -8.69 -5.38 9.65
CA LYS A 70 -9.79 -5.31 10.63
C LYS A 70 -9.69 -4.10 11.56
N LEU A 71 -9.29 -2.96 11.00
CA LEU A 71 -9.16 -1.68 11.68
C LEU A 71 -10.25 -0.71 11.22
N SER A 72 -10.63 0.21 12.10
CA SER A 72 -11.43 1.39 11.77
C SER A 72 -10.49 2.56 11.50
N PRO A 73 -10.25 2.96 10.24
CA PRO A 73 -9.30 4.03 9.95
C PRO A 73 -9.90 5.39 10.30
N SER A 74 -9.23 6.14 11.16
CA SER A 74 -9.48 7.56 11.38
C SER A 74 -8.35 8.38 10.76
N VAL A 75 -8.26 8.37 9.43
CA VAL A 75 -7.23 9.11 8.68
C VAL A 75 -7.89 10.23 7.87
N GLN A 76 -7.41 11.46 8.06
CA GLN A 76 -7.72 12.59 7.19
C GLN A 76 -6.62 12.71 6.13
N ILE A 77 -6.97 12.49 4.87
CA ILE A 77 -6.04 12.69 3.76
C ILE A 77 -6.23 14.11 3.22
N SER A 78 -5.29 14.98 3.52
CA SER A 78 -5.14 16.24 2.81
C SER A 78 -4.08 16.08 1.72
N HIS A 79 -4.34 16.61 0.53
CA HIS A 79 -3.28 16.87 -0.44
C HIS A 79 -2.44 18.01 0.14
N ALA A 80 -1.47 17.66 0.97
CA ALA A 80 -0.50 18.62 1.44
C ALA A 80 0.25 19.14 0.21
N SER A 81 0.33 20.47 0.05
CA SER A 81 1.43 21.01 -0.75
C SER A 81 2.74 20.46 -0.17
N LEU A 82 3.78 20.29 -0.99
CA LEU A 82 5.10 19.87 -0.52
C LEU A 82 5.55 20.70 0.69
N ALA A 83 5.21 22.00 0.71
CA ALA A 83 5.45 22.90 1.84
C ALA A 83 4.75 22.45 3.13
N ASN A 84 3.46 22.09 3.07
CA ASN A 84 2.70 21.62 4.24
C ASN A 84 3.21 20.25 4.74
N CYS A 85 3.62 19.36 3.84
CA CYS A 85 4.18 18.05 4.21
C CYS A 85 5.50 18.21 4.98
N VAL A 86 6.41 19.04 4.45
CA VAL A 86 7.70 19.34 5.08
C VAL A 86 7.51 20.00 6.45
N GLN A 87 6.60 20.99 6.56
CA GLN A 87 6.29 21.63 7.84
C GLN A 87 5.75 20.64 8.89
N GLN A 88 4.84 19.74 8.51
CA GLN A 88 4.28 18.75 9.43
C GLN A 88 5.32 17.71 9.88
N LEU A 89 6.22 17.29 8.99
CA LEU A 89 7.32 16.38 9.35
C LEU A 89 8.30 17.01 10.35
N HIS A 90 8.65 18.28 10.16
CA HIS A 90 9.51 19.01 11.11
C HIS A 90 8.83 19.19 12.47
N ALA A 91 7.52 19.46 12.51
CA ALA A 91 6.76 19.58 13.75
C ALA A 91 6.72 18.26 14.53
N ARG A 92 6.49 17.12 13.86
CA ARG A 92 6.48 15.79 14.49
C ARG A 92 7.83 15.39 15.06
N ARG A 93 8.94 15.69 14.37
CA ARG A 93 10.30 15.43 14.88
C ARG A 93 10.62 16.21 16.16
N ARG A 94 10.08 17.42 16.34
CA ARG A 94 10.27 18.17 17.59
C ARG A 94 9.44 17.63 18.75
N ALA A 95 8.23 17.15 18.49
CA ALA A 95 7.34 16.57 19.51
C ALA A 95 7.80 15.20 20.03
N GLN A 96 8.73 14.52 19.33
CA GLN A 96 9.23 13.20 19.70
C GLN A 96 10.47 13.25 20.62
N TYR A 97 10.92 14.46 20.99
CA TYR A 97 12.10 14.73 21.84
C TYR A 97 11.77 15.64 23.04
N VAL A 98 10.50 15.75 23.41
CA VAL A 98 10.04 16.41 24.65
C VAL A 98 9.29 15.40 25.50
#